data_AF-A0A7Y2E1U1-F1
#
_entry.id   AF-A0A7Y2E1U1-F1
#
_cell.length_a   1.000
_cell.length_b   1.000
_cell.length_c   1.000
_cell.angle_alpha   90.00
_cell.angle_beta   90.00
_cell.angle_gamma   90.00
#
_symmetry.space_group_name_H-M   'P 1'
#
loop_
_entity.id
_entity.type
_entity.pdbx_description
1 polymer ?
#
loop_
_entity_poly.entity_id
_entity_poly.type
_entity_poly.pdbx_seq_one_letter_code
_entity_poly.pdbx_strand_id
1 'polypeptide(L)'
;SFDKAIDAFRMSLENERSVTQMINELYDLAVKEGDYPLQTLLHWFIDEQVEEEEAVEEIIDSLTLAGDTGEGLLMIDRELGQRTAAA
;
A
#
# COMPACT_ATOMS: atom_id res chain seq x y z
N SER A 1 -1.05 -13.96 14.01
CA SER A 1 -0.35 -14.97 13.19
C SER A 1 -1.11 -15.07 11.90
N PHE A 2 -0.42 -15.21 10.78
CA PHE A 2 -1.03 -15.39 9.45
C PHE A 2 -0.85 -16.84 9.03
N ASP A 3 -1.89 -17.43 8.42
CA ASP A 3 -1.86 -18.82 7.96
C ASP A 3 -1.25 -18.92 6.57
N LYS A 4 -1.43 -17.89 5.74
CA LYS A 4 -0.87 -17.78 4.38
C LYS A 4 -0.24 -16.40 4.16
N ALA A 5 0.70 -16.33 3.22
CA ALA A 5 1.33 -15.06 2.83
C ALA A 5 0.30 -14.02 2.35
N ILE A 6 -0.70 -14.45 1.58
CA ILE A 6 -1.78 -13.57 1.09
C ILE A 6 -2.59 -12.93 2.22
N ASP A 7 -2.73 -13.59 3.37
CA ASP A 7 -3.45 -13.03 4.51
C ASP A 7 -2.70 -11.83 5.13
N ALA A 8 -1.36 -11.91 5.14
CA ALA A 8 -0.53 -10.80 5.60
C ALA A 8 -0.62 -9.60 4.65
N PHE A 9 -0.57 -9.82 3.33
CA PHE A 9 -0.68 -8.74 2.35
C PHE A 9 -2.08 -8.12 2.28
N ARG A 10 -3.15 -8.91 2.47
CA ARG A 10 -4.52 -8.36 2.60
C ARG A 10 -4.65 -7.45 3.82
N MET A 11 -4.10 -7.86 4.96
CA MET A 11 -4.05 -7.00 6.15
C MET A 11 -3.21 -5.75 5.88
N SER A 12 -2.11 -5.86 5.14
CA SER A 12 -1.31 -4.70 4.72
C SER A 12 -2.13 -3.73 3.86
N LEU A 13 -2.90 -4.21 2.89
CA LEU A 13 -3.76 -3.37 2.04
C LEU A 13 -4.86 -2.67 2.85
N GLU A 14 -5.47 -3.37 3.81
CA GLU A 14 -6.43 -2.76 4.73
C GLU A 14 -5.80 -1.64 5.55
N ASN A 15 -4.55 -1.83 5.98
CA ASN A 15 -3.80 -0.83 6.72
C ASN A 15 -3.45 0.38 5.84
N GLU A 16 -3.00 0.18 4.60
CA GLU A 16 -2.73 1.27 3.66
C GLU A 16 -3.98 2.10 3.37
N ARG A 17 -5.12 1.44 3.12
CA ARG A 17 -6.41 2.14 2.95
C ARG A 17 -6.81 2.94 4.18
N SER A 18 -6.48 2.47 5.38
CA SER A 18 -6.69 3.23 6.61
C SER A 18 -5.78 4.46 6.67
N VAL A 19 -4.53 4.36 6.22
CA VAL A 19 -3.59 5.49 6.14
C VAL A 19 -4.09 6.53 5.13
N THR A 20 -4.51 6.09 3.95
CA THR A 20 -5.14 6.94 2.92
C THR A 20 -6.35 7.69 3.47
N GLN A 21 -7.22 7.00 4.21
CA GLN A 21 -8.35 7.66 4.86
C GLN A 21 -7.90 8.75 5.84
N MET A 22 -6.91 8.47 6.70
CA MET A 22 -6.39 9.45 7.66
C MET A 22 -5.77 10.68 6.96
N ILE A 23 -5.05 10.48 5.84
CA ILE A 23 -4.48 11.57 5.05
C ILE A 23 -5.59 12.44 4.42
N ASN A 24 -6.63 11.81 3.88
CA ASN A 24 -7.79 12.54 3.33
C ASN A 24 -8.52 13.35 4.41
N GLU A 25 -8.72 12.78 5.60
CA GLU A 25 -9.32 13.50 6.73
C GLU A 25 -8.47 14.72 7.17
N LEU A 26 -7.14 14.59 7.15
CA LEU A 26 -6.23 15.72 7.41
C LEU A 26 -6.31 16.78 6.31
N TYR A 27 -6.41 16.37 5.05
CA TYR A 27 -6.53 17.29 3.92
C TYR A 27 -7.84 18.07 3.99
N ASP A 28 -8.96 17.38 4.25
CA ASP A 28 -10.27 18.01 4.43
C ASP A 28 -10.26 19.04 5.57
N LEU A 29 -9.59 18.74 6.69
CA LEU A 29 -9.41 19.67 7.78
C LEU A 29 -8.57 20.88 7.36
N ALA A 30 -7.47 20.68 6.64
CA ALA A 30 -6.62 21.75 6.12
C ALA A 30 -7.38 22.66 5.15
N VAL A 31 -8.27 22.10 4.31
CA VAL A 31 -9.18 22.87 3.45
C VAL A 31 -10.15 23.70 4.28
N LYS A 32 -10.79 23.08 5.29
CA LYS A 32 -11.76 23.75 6.14
C LYS A 32 -11.18 24.92 6.92
N GLU A 33 -9.95 24.78 7.44
CA GLU A 33 -9.25 25.81 8.19
C GLU A 33 -8.54 26.84 7.28
N GLY A 34 -8.51 26.61 5.96
CA GLY A 34 -7.81 27.48 5.01
C GLY A 34 -6.28 27.42 5.13
N ASP A 35 -5.73 26.30 5.60
CA ASP A 35 -4.29 26.06 5.75
C ASP A 35 -3.66 25.63 4.41
N TYR A 36 -3.38 26.62 3.56
CA TYR A 36 -2.78 26.37 2.23
C TYR A 36 -1.40 25.68 2.28
N PRO A 37 -0.47 26.03 3.20
CA PRO A 37 0.78 25.29 3.32
C PRO A 37 0.59 23.81 3.62
N LEU A 38 -0.31 23.46 4.54
CA LEU A 38 -0.57 22.06 4.88
C LEU A 38 -1.24 21.30 3.73
N GLN A 39 -2.17 21.93 2.99
CA GLN A 39 -2.76 21.33 1.78
C GLN A 39 -1.67 20.94 0.77
N THR A 40 -0.74 21.84 0.46
CA THR A 40 0.36 21.55 -0.47
C THR A 40 1.30 20.45 0.05
N LEU A 41 1.57 20.42 1.35
CA LEU A 41 2.38 19.35 1.94
C LEU A 41 1.69 17.99 1.80
N LEU A 42 0.39 17.92 2.05
CA LEU A 42 -0.40 16.69 2.02
C LEU A 42 -0.59 16.12 0.61
N HIS A 43 -0.48 16.93 -0.45
CA HIS A 43 -0.54 16.42 -1.83
C HIS A 43 0.50 15.34 -2.09
N TRP A 44 1.74 15.51 -1.61
CA TRP A 44 2.77 14.48 -1.78
C TRP A 44 2.36 13.15 -1.11
N PHE A 45 1.79 13.21 0.09
CA PHE A 45 1.32 12.02 0.79
C PHE A 45 0.12 11.36 0.10
N ILE A 46 -0.76 12.15 -0.52
CA ILE A 46 -1.87 11.62 -1.31
C ILE A 46 -1.35 10.86 -2.53
N ASP A 47 -0.40 11.46 -3.26
CA ASP A 47 0.21 10.82 -4.43
C ASP A 47 0.95 9.54 -4.02
N GLU A 48 1.67 9.56 -2.89
CA GLU A 48 2.38 8.38 -2.36
C GLU A 48 1.41 7.23 -2.03
N GLN A 49 0.27 7.51 -1.39
CA GLN A 49 -0.68 6.45 -1.04
C GLN A 49 -1.30 5.75 -2.27
N VAL A 50 -1.36 6.42 -3.43
CA VAL A 50 -1.79 5.77 -4.68
C VAL A 50 -0.79 4.68 -5.07
N GLU A 51 0.50 5.00 -5.00
CA GLU A 51 1.58 4.06 -5.34
C GLU A 51 1.69 2.93 -4.30
N GLU A 52 1.54 3.23 -3.01
CA GLU A 52 1.59 2.23 -1.93
C GLU A 52 0.42 1.24 -2.01
N GLU A 53 -0.81 1.71 -2.25
CA GLU A 53 -1.96 0.81 -2.43
C GLU A 53 -1.81 -0.07 -3.67
N GLU A 54 -1.40 0.50 -4.82
CA GLU A 54 -1.16 -0.26 -6.06
C GLU A 54 -0.06 -1.31 -5.87
N ALA A 55 1.05 -0.93 -5.22
CA ALA A 55 2.16 -1.83 -4.93
C ALA A 55 1.76 -3.04 -4.09
N VAL A 56 0.83 -2.91 -3.15
CA VAL A 56 0.31 -4.03 -2.36
C VAL A 56 -0.71 -4.85 -3.14
N GLU A 57 -1.59 -4.21 -3.91
CA GLU A 57 -2.57 -4.90 -4.77
C GLU A 57 -1.89 -5.81 -5.80
N GLU A 58 -0.82 -5.34 -6.45
CA GLU A 58 -0.03 -6.16 -7.39
C GLU A 58 0.55 -7.44 -6.75
N ILE A 59 0.98 -7.36 -5.49
CA ILE A 59 1.49 -8.52 -4.75
C ILE A 59 0.36 -9.49 -4.46
N ILE A 60 -0.80 -8.99 -4.04
CA ILE A 60 -1.99 -9.82 -3.78
C ILE A 60 -2.43 -10.54 -5.06
N ASP A 61 -2.42 -9.85 -6.20
CA ASP A 61 -2.75 -10.44 -7.49
C ASP A 61 -1.77 -11.54 -7.89
N SER A 62 -0.47 -11.28 -7.71
CA SER A 62 0.59 -12.27 -7.97
C SER A 62 0.43 -13.51 -7.08
N LEU A 63 0.19 -13.32 -5.78
CA LEU A 63 -0.07 -14.41 -4.83
C LEU A 63 -1.36 -15.17 -5.18
N THR A 64 -2.39 -14.46 -5.63
CA THR A 64 -3.66 -15.07 -6.05
C THR A 64 -3.46 -15.96 -7.28
N LEU A 65 -2.65 -15.52 -8.24
CA LEU A 65 -2.31 -16.29 -9.43
C LEU A 65 -1.45 -17.52 -9.13
N ALA A 66 -0.43 -17.37 -8.28
CA ALA A 66 0.48 -18.46 -7.92
C ALA A 66 -0.16 -19.51 -7.00
N GLY A 67 -1.17 -19.12 -6.23
CA GLY A 67 -1.78 -19.95 -5.19
C GLY A 67 -0.78 -20.29 -4.07
N ASP A 68 -1.08 -21.34 -3.30
CA ASP A 68 -0.27 -21.74 -2.13
C ASP A 68 0.82 -22.78 -2.47
N THR A 69 1.36 -22.76 -3.69
CA THR A 69 2.43 -23.68 -4.07
C THR A 69 3.79 -23.17 -3.58
N GLY A 70 4.65 -24.09 -3.08
CA GLY A 70 5.96 -23.70 -2.55
C GLY A 70 6.86 -23.05 -3.61
N GLU A 71 6.79 -23.53 -4.85
CA GLU A 71 7.51 -22.99 -5.99
C GLU A 71 7.01 -21.59 -6.39
N GLY A 72 5.69 -21.39 -6.41
CA GLY A 72 5.09 -20.08 -6.70
C GLY A 72 5.45 -19.03 -5.66
N LEU A 73 5.40 -19.40 -4.38
CA LEU A 73 5.81 -18.51 -3.29
C LEU A 73 7.31 -18.16 -3.37
N LEU A 74 8.17 -19.13 -3.69
CA LEU A 74 9.61 -18.87 -3.85
C LEU A 74 9.92 -17.97 -5.06
N MET A 75 9.13 -18.04 -6.13
CA MET A 75 9.27 -17.15 -7.28
C MET A 75 8.91 -15.72 -6.91
N ILE A 76 7.76 -15.52 -6.27
CA ILE A 76 7.29 -14.20 -5.82
C ILE A 76 8.28 -13.59 -4.81
N ASP A 77 8.76 -14.36 -3.83
CA ASP A 77 9.76 -13.89 -2.86
C ASP A 77 11.03 -13.34 -3.54
N ARG A 78 11.50 -14.00 -4.60
CA ARG A 78 12.66 -13.53 -5.39
C ARG A 78 12.37 -12.27 -6.17
N GLU A 79 11.19 -12.15 -6.78
CA GLU A 79 10.78 -10.95 -7.52
C GLU A 79 10.68 -9.75 -6.57
N LEU A 80 10.06 -9.93 -5.40
CA LEU A 80 9.99 -8.89 -4.38
C LEU A 80 11.38 -8.51 -3.86
N GLY A 81 12.28 -9.47 -3.67
CA GLY A 81 13.67 -9.21 -3.28
C GLY A 81 14.51 -8.45 -4.33
N GLN A 82 14.04 -8.37 -5.58
CA GLN A 82 14.66 -7.57 -6.63
C GLN A 82 14.08 -6.16 -6.76
N ARG A 83 12.92 -5.89 -6.14
CA ARG A 83 12.34 -4.54 -6.11
C ARG A 83 13.29 -3.63 -5.33
N THR A 84 13.73 -2.55 -5.96
CA THR A 84 14.26 -1.40 -5.23
C THR A 84 13.10 -0.72 -4.52
N ALA A 85 13.28 -0.34 -3.26
CA ALA A 85 12.34 0.53 -2.58
C ALA A 85 12.09 1.79 -3.43
N ALA A 86 10.83 2.22 -3.53
CA ALA A 86 10.54 3.56 -4.01
C ALA A 86 11.32 4.56 -3.14
N ALA A 87 11.93 5.55 -3.80
CA ALA A 87 12.89 6.46 -3.21
C ALA A 87 12.21 7.66 -2.56
#